data_AF-A0A4Y8Y8Q0-F1
#
_entry.id   AF-A0A4Y8Y8Q0-F1
#
_cell.length_a   1.000
_cell.length_b   1.000
_cell.length_c   1.000
_cell.angle_alpha   90.00
_cell.angle_beta   90.00
_cell.angle_gamma   90.00
#
_symmetry.space_group_name_H-M   'P 1'
#
loop_
_entity.id
_entity.type
_entity.pdbx_description
1 polymer ?
#
loop_
_entity_poly.entity_id
_entity_poly.type
_entity_poly.pdbx_seq_one_letter_code
_entity_poly.pdbx_strand_id
1 'polypeptide(L)'
;MALASVDTGGAGGGTGGLKHSAGPWTSASGTADSLRTSTEKSRGRLRPAHEGVAAGAVGFSAVQALTEVLESWEKRLVSVRGECGYLDGALGKVAKEMGETDGKVEKSVRSVDSGERR
;
A
#
# COMPACT_ATOMS: atom_id res chain seq x y z
N MET A 1 30.02 -14.00 -0.56
CA MET A 1 29.75 -12.60 -0.14
C MET A 1 30.96 -11.78 -0.53
N ALA A 2 30.83 -10.89 -1.51
CA ALA A 2 31.88 -9.95 -1.92
C ALA A 2 31.27 -8.56 -1.93
N LEU A 3 31.85 -7.64 -1.14
CA LEU A 3 31.49 -6.22 -1.13
C LEU A 3 32.35 -5.53 -2.20
N ALA A 4 31.72 -4.92 -3.20
CA ALA A 4 32.44 -4.22 -4.27
C ALA A 4 32.77 -2.78 -3.87
N SER A 5 34.00 -2.38 -4.17
CA SER A 5 34.63 -1.09 -3.87
C SER A 5 33.93 0.12 -4.49
N VAL A 6 34.08 1.26 -3.81
CA VAL A 6 33.83 2.60 -4.33
C VAL A 6 34.89 2.97 -5.37
N ASP A 7 34.45 3.37 -6.55
CA ASP A 7 35.28 4.10 -7.52
C ASP A 7 34.89 5.57 -7.46
N THR A 8 35.84 6.43 -7.08
CA THR A 8 35.71 7.89 -7.13
C THR A 8 36.39 8.40 -8.40
N GLY A 9 35.61 8.60 -9.46
CA GLY A 9 36.02 9.24 -10.71
C GLY A 9 35.00 10.29 -11.15
N GLY A 10 35.44 11.54 -11.30
CA GLY A 10 34.59 12.73 -11.31
C GLY A 10 33.89 13.12 -12.62
N ALA A 11 32.96 14.07 -12.43
CA ALA A 11 32.48 15.11 -13.35
C ALA A 11 32.07 14.70 -14.77
N GLY A 12 30.82 14.28 -14.92
CA GLY A 12 30.07 14.34 -16.18
C GLY A 12 28.62 14.71 -15.86
N GLY A 13 28.17 15.88 -16.33
CA GLY A 13 26.82 16.40 -16.09
C GLY A 13 25.74 15.47 -16.60
N GLY A 14 25.12 14.72 -15.70
CA GLY A 14 23.99 13.87 -16.00
C GLY A 14 22.69 14.67 -15.99
N THR A 15 22.13 14.91 -17.17
CA THR A 15 20.69 15.23 -17.35
C THR A 15 19.83 13.98 -17.12
N GLY A 16 20.14 13.22 -16.05
CA GLY A 16 19.30 12.16 -15.56
C GLY A 16 18.16 12.81 -14.81
N GLY A 17 17.08 13.15 -15.53
CA GLY A 17 15.82 13.50 -14.90
C GLY A 17 15.54 12.44 -13.84
N LEU A 18 15.48 12.86 -12.57
CA LEU A 18 15.15 11.99 -11.47
C LEU A 18 13.86 11.28 -11.86
N LYS A 19 13.95 9.96 -12.07
CA LYS A 19 12.76 9.13 -12.23
C LYS A 19 12.00 9.29 -10.93
N HIS A 20 10.98 10.16 -10.93
CA HIS A 20 9.94 10.18 -9.92
C HIS A 20 9.30 8.79 -9.98
N SER A 21 9.83 7.84 -9.22
CA SER A 21 9.03 6.70 -8.82
C SER A 21 7.92 7.30 -7.99
N ALA A 22 6.66 7.03 -8.33
CA ALA A 22 5.53 7.29 -7.45
C ALA A 22 5.97 7.03 -6.00
N GLY A 23 6.01 8.09 -5.21
CA GLY A 23 6.80 8.14 -3.98
C GLY A 23 6.42 7.01 -3.04
N PRO A 24 7.32 6.64 -2.11
CA PRO A 24 7.13 5.49 -1.23
C PRO A 24 5.78 5.53 -0.49
N TRP A 25 5.29 6.73 -0.13
CA TRP A 25 4.00 6.96 0.49
C TRP A 25 2.82 6.69 -0.45
N THR A 26 2.87 7.18 -1.68
CA THR A 26 1.85 6.92 -2.72
C THR A 26 1.76 5.44 -3.07
N SER A 27 2.92 4.76 -3.20
CA SER A 27 2.99 3.32 -3.46
C SER A 27 2.43 2.48 -2.30
N ALA A 28 2.77 2.85 -1.05
CA ALA A 28 2.25 2.17 0.13
C ALA A 28 0.73 2.37 0.28
N SER A 29 0.23 3.58 -0.01
CA SER A 29 -1.21 3.90 -0.08
C SER A 29 -1.93 2.97 -1.06
N GLY A 30 -1.45 2.89 -2.30
CA GLY A 30 -2.03 2.00 -3.32
C GLY A 30 -1.97 0.51 -2.96
N THR A 31 -0.90 0.08 -2.27
CA THR A 31 -0.82 -1.29 -1.73
C THR A 31 -1.89 -1.53 -0.67
N ALA A 32 -2.10 -0.58 0.24
CA ALA A 32 -3.15 -0.65 1.25
C ALA A 32 -4.55 -0.71 0.60
N ASP A 33 -4.81 0.07 -0.45
CA ASP A 33 -6.09 0.00 -1.18
C ASP A 33 -6.30 -1.35 -1.90
N SER A 34 -5.25 -1.91 -2.50
CA SER A 34 -5.30 -3.25 -3.10
C SER A 34 -5.61 -4.34 -2.06
N LEU A 35 -4.97 -4.27 -0.88
CA LEU A 35 -5.26 -5.16 0.24
C LEU A 35 -6.68 -4.99 0.76
N ARG A 36 -7.18 -3.75 0.88
CA ARG A 36 -8.57 -3.43 1.24
C ARG A 36 -9.56 -4.10 0.28
N THR A 37 -9.32 -3.95 -1.02
CA THR A 37 -10.19 -4.48 -2.09
C THR A 37 -10.18 -6.00 -2.14
N SER A 38 -8.99 -6.61 -2.07
CA SER A 38 -8.87 -8.08 -2.06
C SER A 38 -9.47 -8.70 -0.80
N THR A 39 -9.31 -8.06 0.37
CA THR A 39 -9.94 -8.46 1.63
C THR A 39 -11.46 -8.45 1.53
N GLU A 40 -12.04 -7.39 0.97
CA GLU A 40 -13.50 -7.31 0.76
C GLU A 40 -13.99 -8.40 -0.21
N LYS A 41 -13.24 -8.65 -1.28
CA LYS A 41 -13.57 -9.70 -2.24
C LYS A 41 -13.55 -11.09 -1.60
N SER A 42 -12.57 -11.37 -0.74
CA SER A 42 -12.49 -12.63 0.02
C SER A 42 -13.65 -12.76 1.00
N ARG A 43 -13.96 -11.70 1.74
CA ARG A 43 -15.11 -11.67 2.65
C ARG A 43 -16.43 -11.93 1.93
N GLY A 44 -16.65 -11.30 0.78
CA GLY A 44 -17.86 -11.50 -0.03
C GLY A 44 -18.04 -12.93 -0.56
N ARG A 45 -16.97 -13.72 -0.63
CA ARG A 45 -17.03 -15.14 -1.02
C ARG A 45 -17.16 -16.10 0.16
N LEU A 46 -16.77 -15.68 1.36
CA LEU A 46 -16.64 -16.58 2.50
C LEU A 46 -18.01 -17.13 2.95
N ARG A 47 -19.02 -16.27 3.10
CA ARG A 47 -20.36 -16.69 3.52
C ARG A 47 -21.06 -17.58 2.48
N PRO A 48 -21.11 -17.22 1.19
CA PRO A 48 -21.67 -18.12 0.18
C PRO A 48 -20.98 -19.49 0.12
N ALA A 49 -19.66 -19.54 0.31
CA ALA A 49 -18.94 -20.82 0.36
C ALA A 49 -19.31 -21.65 1.59
N HIS A 50 -19.67 -21.01 2.71
CA HIS A 50 -20.06 -21.68 3.95
C HIS A 50 -21.50 -22.21 3.92
N GLU A 51 -22.42 -21.53 3.25
CA GLU A 51 -23.81 -22.00 3.08
C GLU A 51 -23.86 -23.41 2.47
N GLY A 52 -22.98 -23.72 1.51
CA GLY A 52 -22.86 -25.07 0.95
C GLY A 52 -22.36 -26.12 1.96
N VAL A 53 -21.48 -25.72 2.89
CA VAL A 53 -20.99 -26.59 3.97
C VAL A 53 -22.08 -26.86 4.99
N ALA A 54 -22.84 -25.83 5.40
CA ALA A 54 -23.93 -25.96 6.35
C ALA A 54 -25.02 -26.92 5.85
N ALA A 55 -25.38 -26.84 4.57
CA ALA A 55 -26.37 -27.73 3.96
C ALA A 55 -25.87 -29.19 3.85
N GLY A 56 -24.59 -29.39 3.50
CA GLY A 56 -24.02 -30.73 3.30
C GLY A 56 -23.59 -31.45 4.59
N ALA A 57 -23.44 -30.72 5.70
CA ALA A 57 -22.91 -31.25 6.95
C ALA A 57 -23.95 -31.29 8.10
N VAL A 58 -25.25 -31.20 7.80
CA VAL A 58 -26.31 -31.28 8.82
C VAL A 58 -26.15 -32.55 9.67
N GLY A 59 -26.18 -32.38 10.99
CA GLY A 59 -26.03 -33.47 11.97
C GLY A 59 -24.60 -33.70 12.45
N PHE A 60 -23.58 -33.11 11.83
CA PHE A 60 -22.22 -33.12 12.38
C PHE A 60 -22.05 -32.04 13.45
N SER A 61 -21.49 -32.42 14.60
CA SER A 61 -21.15 -31.48 15.68
C SER A 61 -20.16 -30.38 15.25
N ALA A 62 -19.34 -30.67 14.23
CA ALA A 62 -18.38 -29.73 13.68
C ALA A 62 -19.02 -28.51 12.99
N VAL A 63 -20.30 -28.58 12.59
CA VAL A 63 -20.97 -27.45 11.90
C VAL A 63 -21.04 -26.21 12.78
N GLN A 64 -21.34 -26.37 14.06
CA GLN A 64 -21.38 -25.24 14.99
C GLN A 64 -20.01 -24.56 15.09
N ALA A 65 -18.95 -25.34 15.28
CA ALA A 65 -17.59 -24.82 15.32
C ALA A 65 -17.20 -24.11 14.01
N LEU A 66 -17.61 -24.64 12.85
CA LEU A 66 -17.38 -24.00 11.56
C LEU A 66 -18.12 -22.67 11.42
N THR A 67 -19.33 -22.53 11.97
CA THR A 67 -20.09 -21.27 12.00
C THR A 67 -19.38 -20.22 12.87
N GLU A 68 -18.92 -20.60 14.07
CA GLU A 68 -18.15 -19.69 14.94
C GLU A 68 -16.85 -19.22 14.25
N VAL A 69 -16.18 -20.12 13.54
CA VAL A 69 -14.99 -19.80 12.74
C VAL A 69 -15.34 -18.83 11.60
N LEU A 70 -16.45 -19.04 10.89
CA LEU A 70 -16.93 -18.12 9.84
C LEU A 70 -17.11 -16.71 10.42
N GLU A 71 -17.89 -16.56 11.48
CA GLU A 71 -18.16 -15.26 12.11
C GLU A 71 -16.87 -14.56 12.55
N SER A 72 -15.94 -15.34 13.13
CA SER A 72 -14.65 -14.82 13.54
C SER A 72 -13.81 -14.30 12.37
N TRP A 73 -13.79 -15.03 11.24
CA TRP A 73 -13.11 -14.60 10.03
C TRP A 73 -13.76 -13.36 9.41
N GLU A 74 -15.09 -13.30 9.36
CA GLU A 74 -15.79 -12.12 8.84
C GLU A 74 -15.46 -10.87 9.64
N LYS A 75 -15.45 -10.98 10.98
CA LYS A 75 -15.05 -9.87 11.86
C LYS A 75 -13.61 -9.44 11.62
N ARG A 76 -12.67 -10.40 11.50
CA ARG A 76 -11.26 -10.12 11.22
C ARG A 76 -11.07 -9.45 9.85
N LEU A 77 -11.76 -9.92 8.81
CA LEU A 77 -11.68 -9.35 7.47
C LEU A 77 -12.25 -7.93 7.42
N VAL A 78 -13.33 -7.63 8.15
CA VAL A 78 -13.84 -6.25 8.31
C VAL A 78 -12.79 -5.37 8.98
N SER A 79 -12.16 -5.86 10.06
CA SER A 79 -11.10 -5.15 10.77
C SER A 79 -9.93 -4.84 9.85
N VAL A 80 -9.38 -5.86 9.17
CA VAL A 80 -8.26 -5.71 8.21
C VAL A 80 -8.62 -4.72 7.10
N ARG A 81 -9.82 -4.82 6.52
CA ARG A 81 -10.29 -3.87 5.51
C ARG A 81 -10.34 -2.43 6.05
N GLY A 82 -10.81 -2.25 7.28
CA GLY A 82 -10.84 -0.96 7.96
C GLY A 82 -9.44 -0.37 8.13
N GLU A 83 -8.51 -1.16 8.65
CA GLU A 83 -7.10 -0.76 8.80
C GLU A 83 -6.45 -0.42 7.46
N CYS A 84 -6.65 -1.23 6.43
CA CYS A 84 -6.14 -0.93 5.09
C CYS A 84 -6.73 0.37 4.52
N GLY A 85 -8.02 0.65 4.76
CA GLY A 85 -8.65 1.91 4.35
C GLY A 85 -8.12 3.12 5.12
N TYR A 86 -7.84 2.96 6.42
CA TYR A 86 -7.17 3.98 7.22
C TYR A 86 -5.75 4.24 6.70
N LEU A 87 -4.96 3.19 6.46
CA LEU A 87 -3.59 3.28 5.97
C LEU A 87 -3.52 3.95 4.60
N ASP A 88 -4.40 3.60 3.66
CA ASP A 88 -4.51 4.27 2.36
C ASP A 88 -4.70 5.79 2.54
N GLY A 89 -5.71 6.20 3.32
CA GLY A 89 -5.96 7.61 3.59
C GLY A 89 -4.81 8.33 4.29
N ALA A 90 -4.20 7.70 5.30
CA ALA A 90 -3.11 8.27 6.08
C ALA A 90 -1.82 8.41 5.25
N LEU A 91 -1.45 7.37 4.50
CA LEU A 91 -0.25 7.36 3.65
C LEU A 91 -0.40 8.32 2.48
N GLY A 92 -1.59 8.39 1.86
CA GLY A 92 -1.90 9.38 0.83
C GLY A 92 -1.83 10.82 1.36
N LYS A 93 -2.30 11.06 2.59
CA LYS A 93 -2.16 12.37 3.26
C LYS A 93 -0.70 12.73 3.49
N VAL A 94 0.09 11.78 4.01
CA VAL A 94 1.53 11.95 4.21
C VAL A 94 2.24 12.25 2.88
N ALA A 95 1.90 11.54 1.81
CA ALA A 95 2.42 11.79 0.46
C ALA A 95 2.14 13.22 -0.02
N LYS A 96 0.98 13.78 0.33
CA LYS A 96 0.58 15.15 -0.02
C LYS A 96 1.27 16.21 0.87
N GLU A 97 1.37 15.96 2.17
CA GLU A 97 1.85 16.92 3.17
C GLU A 97 3.37 16.98 3.27
N MET A 98 4.03 15.83 3.38
CA MET A 98 5.48 15.75 3.32
C MET A 98 5.99 15.95 1.91
N GLY A 99 5.06 15.92 0.96
CA GLY A 99 5.21 15.90 -0.47
C GLY A 99 6.18 14.84 -0.94
N GLU A 100 5.92 14.38 -2.14
CA GLU A 100 7.03 14.21 -3.06
C GLU A 100 7.59 15.62 -3.39
N THR A 101 8.07 16.32 -2.34
CA THR A 101 8.34 17.78 -2.22
C THR A 101 9.58 18.21 -2.98
N ASP A 102 10.37 17.24 -3.46
CA ASP A 102 11.54 17.51 -4.28
C ASP A 102 11.16 18.33 -5.51
N GLY A 103 10.02 18.06 -6.18
CA GLY A 103 9.65 18.85 -7.36
C GLY A 103 9.35 20.34 -7.09
N LYS A 104 8.87 20.68 -5.88
CA LYS A 104 8.55 22.08 -5.53
C LYS A 104 9.77 22.81 -4.98
N VAL A 105 10.60 22.12 -4.19
CA VAL A 105 11.90 22.63 -3.72
C VAL A 105 12.86 22.76 -4.89
N GLU A 106 12.95 21.78 -5.79
CA GLU A 106 13.74 21.83 -7.03
C GLU A 106 13.32 23.01 -7.90
N LYS A 107 12.01 23.27 -8.09
CA LYS A 107 11.55 24.47 -8.81
C LYS A 107 11.95 25.77 -8.12
N SER A 108 11.83 25.83 -6.79
CA SER A 108 12.23 27.01 -6.02
C SER A 108 13.74 27.25 -6.09
N VAL A 109 14.54 26.19 -5.97
CA VAL A 109 16.02 26.21 -6.05
C VAL A 109 16.50 26.55 -7.46
N ARG A 110 15.87 26.00 -8.51
CA ARG A 110 16.16 26.40 -9.90
C ARG A 110 15.80 27.84 -10.18
N SER A 111 14.71 28.35 -9.59
CA SER A 111 14.31 29.74 -9.75
C SER A 111 15.33 30.71 -9.14
N VAL A 112 15.96 30.37 -8.01
CA VAL A 112 17.02 31.21 -7.41
C VAL A 112 18.35 31.09 -8.16
N ASP A 113 18.79 29.90 -8.59
CA ASP A 113 19.99 29.75 -9.44
C ASP A 113 19.87 30.51 -10.78
N SER A 114 18.67 30.54 -11.37
CA SER A 114 18.40 31.30 -12.59
C SER A 114 18.31 32.82 -12.37
N GLY A 115 18.03 33.26 -11.13
CA GLY A 115 17.97 34.66 -10.74
C GLY A 115 19.34 35.24 -10.39
N GLU A 116 20.26 34.42 -9.89
CA GLU A 116 21.63 34.82 -9.52
C GLU A 116 22.59 34.87 -10.71
N ARG A 117 22.20 34.25 -11.84
CA ARG A 117 22.99 34.17 -13.08
C ARG A 117 22.64 35.24 -14.11
N ARG A 118 21.86 36.27 -13.74
CA ARG A 118 21.41 37.38 -14.58
C ARG A 118 21.85 38.70 -13.96
#